data_AF-A0A7W0UCX5-F1
#
_entry.id   AF-A0A7W0UCX5-F1
#
_cell.length_a   1.000
_cell.length_b   1.000
_cell.length_c   1.000
_cell.angle_alpha   90.00
_cell.angle_beta   90.00
_cell.angle_gamma   90.00
#
_symmetry.space_group_name_H-M   'P 1'
#
loop_
_entity.id
_entity.type
_entity.pdbx_description
1 polymer ?
#
loop_
_entity_poly.entity_id
_entity_poly.type
_entity_poly.pdbx_seq_one_letter_code
_entity_poly.pdbx_strand_id
1 'polypeptide(L)'
;MTDPVREIADAVLYEGHVLWPYRRSSIKNQQRWTFGGVYPEAYAREHSDRSIVQAECLLQGDEVSIDVEVRFLHVVHRQATRGEATAVDELAGFLTWDETTERTVELHDVRGEARQPIAVAAGRGVEPVEGGALVRTWQQLEGHVEARVEPLGEGLQRARVAIRNESLWPEKTRDGAVRRTFLSAHVVLRARAGEFVSATDPPEPLQAATADLRQDGLWPVLVGEEGQRDIVLAAPIILSDYPQIAPESPGDFFDGGEIDGLLVLNILGMTDEEKREMRAGDPRARELLERTEAMTPEEMGRLQGAIRELRPVGGP
;
A
#
# COMPACT_ATOMS: atom_id res chain seq x y z
N MET A 1 -21.33 5.04 -2.43
CA MET A 1 -20.28 5.92 -2.98
C MET A 1 -19.01 5.53 -2.26
N THR A 2 -18.03 5.01 -2.99
CA THR A 2 -16.69 4.77 -2.45
C THR A 2 -16.05 6.11 -2.11
N ASP A 3 -15.20 6.13 -1.07
CA ASP A 3 -14.38 7.29 -0.71
C ASP A 3 -13.19 7.35 -1.70
N PRO A 4 -13.08 8.36 -2.59
CA PRO A 4 -12.00 8.43 -3.58
C PRO A 4 -10.61 8.43 -2.96
N VAL A 5 -10.47 8.98 -1.74
CA VAL A 5 -9.21 8.94 -0.99
C VAL A 5 -8.85 7.52 -0.61
N ARG A 6 -9.86 6.73 -0.20
CA ARG A 6 -9.68 5.31 0.11
C ARG A 6 -9.23 4.52 -1.11
N GLU A 7 -9.82 4.79 -2.28
CA GLU A 7 -9.44 4.11 -3.53
C GLU A 7 -7.98 4.39 -3.91
N ILE A 8 -7.53 5.64 -3.84
CA ILE A 8 -6.12 6.01 -4.08
C ILE A 8 -5.21 5.34 -3.05
N ALA A 9 -5.57 5.41 -1.76
CA ALA A 9 -4.77 4.79 -0.70
C ALA A 9 -4.68 3.26 -0.86
N ASP A 10 -5.75 2.61 -1.33
CA ASP A 10 -5.77 1.19 -1.65
C ASP A 10 -4.84 0.87 -2.83
N ALA A 11 -4.91 1.64 -3.92
CA ALA A 11 -4.06 1.45 -5.08
C ALA A 11 -2.56 1.54 -4.71
N VAL A 12 -2.20 2.58 -3.94
CA VAL A 12 -0.82 2.77 -3.46
C VAL A 12 -0.40 1.68 -2.47
N LEU A 13 -1.32 1.19 -1.61
CA LEU A 13 -1.01 0.12 -0.66
C LEU A 13 -0.53 -1.15 -1.34
N TYR A 14 -1.16 -1.48 -2.47
CA TYR A 14 -0.91 -2.71 -3.20
C TYR A 14 -0.01 -2.55 -4.41
N GLU A 15 0.49 -1.35 -4.68
CA GLU A 15 1.47 -1.12 -5.73
C GLU A 15 2.71 -2.01 -5.51
N GLY A 16 3.01 -2.85 -6.51
CA GLY A 16 4.09 -3.82 -6.44
C GLY A 16 3.87 -5.03 -5.50
N HIS A 17 2.67 -5.24 -4.93
CA HIS A 17 2.38 -6.36 -4.02
C HIS A 17 2.47 -7.74 -4.70
N VAL A 18 1.89 -7.86 -5.90
CA VAL A 18 2.12 -8.98 -6.81
C VAL A 18 2.45 -8.39 -8.17
N LEU A 19 3.61 -8.71 -8.72
CA LEU A 19 4.04 -8.15 -10.00
C LEU A 19 3.57 -9.04 -11.16
N TRP A 20 3.19 -8.41 -12.29
CA TRP A 20 2.94 -9.13 -13.54
C TRP A 20 4.13 -10.07 -13.85
N PRO A 21 3.91 -11.39 -14.06
CA PRO A 21 2.68 -12.09 -14.48
C PRO A 21 1.72 -12.63 -13.39
N TYR A 22 1.73 -12.05 -12.19
CA TYR A 22 0.81 -12.39 -11.07
C TYR A 22 0.76 -13.85 -10.64
N ARG A 23 1.84 -14.60 -10.91
CA ARG A 23 1.99 -16.02 -10.55
C ARG A 23 3.18 -16.23 -9.64
N ARG A 24 3.07 -17.22 -8.75
CA ARG A 24 4.12 -17.64 -7.80
C ARG A 24 5.40 -18.05 -8.50
N SER A 25 5.29 -18.80 -9.59
CA SER A 25 6.42 -19.29 -10.39
C SER A 25 7.26 -18.17 -11.03
N SER A 26 6.71 -16.96 -11.15
CA SER A 26 7.38 -15.83 -11.78
C SER A 26 8.53 -15.34 -10.92
N ILE A 27 9.73 -15.17 -11.52
CA ILE A 27 10.96 -14.77 -10.79
C ILE A 27 10.72 -13.54 -9.89
N LYS A 28 9.98 -12.54 -10.39
CA LYS A 28 9.65 -11.30 -9.66
C LYS A 28 8.79 -11.53 -8.41
N ASN A 29 8.03 -12.62 -8.35
CA ASN A 29 7.13 -12.97 -7.26
C ASN A 29 7.72 -14.07 -6.35
N GLN A 30 8.79 -14.75 -6.77
CA GLN A 30 9.53 -15.68 -5.91
C GLN A 30 10.25 -14.94 -4.76
N GLN A 31 10.63 -13.69 -4.98
CA GLN A 31 11.15 -12.80 -3.96
C GLN A 31 10.24 -11.58 -3.84
N ARG A 32 9.60 -11.41 -2.68
CA ARG A 32 8.79 -10.22 -2.42
C ARG A 32 9.65 -8.96 -2.52
N TRP A 33 9.22 -8.03 -3.35
CA TRP A 33 9.77 -6.70 -3.48
C TRP A 33 8.64 -5.72 -3.17
N THR A 34 8.77 -4.96 -2.09
CA THR A 34 7.74 -3.99 -1.66
C THR A 34 8.41 -2.64 -1.49
N PHE A 35 7.89 -1.63 -2.19
CA PHE A 35 8.21 -0.24 -1.87
C PHE A 35 7.72 0.08 -0.46
N GLY A 36 8.46 0.90 0.29
CA GLY A 36 8.01 1.35 1.61
C GLY A 36 8.00 0.33 2.75
N GLY A 37 8.88 -0.67 2.72
CA GLY A 37 9.02 -1.60 3.85
C GLY A 37 9.64 -0.92 5.08
N VAL A 38 8.93 -0.94 6.22
CA VAL A 38 9.48 -0.56 7.53
C VAL A 38 9.88 -1.84 8.26
N TYR A 39 11.16 -2.18 8.22
CA TYR A 39 11.72 -3.44 8.70
C TYR A 39 12.02 -3.44 10.21
N PRO A 40 12.11 -4.63 10.84
CA PRO A 40 12.67 -4.77 12.18
C PRO A 40 14.01 -4.03 12.33
N GLU A 41 14.21 -3.30 13.43
CA GLU A 41 15.40 -2.46 13.64
C GLU A 41 16.73 -3.22 13.47
N ALA A 42 16.80 -4.45 14.00
CA ALA A 42 17.99 -5.30 13.87
C ALA A 42 18.31 -5.63 12.39
N TYR A 43 17.29 -5.93 11.59
CA TYR A 43 17.46 -6.22 10.16
C TYR A 43 17.90 -4.96 9.41
N ALA A 44 17.20 -3.84 9.64
CA ALA A 44 17.45 -2.55 9.01
C ALA A 44 18.90 -2.10 9.22
N ARG A 45 19.41 -2.22 10.45
CA ARG A 45 20.80 -1.88 10.80
C ARG A 45 21.83 -2.74 10.06
N GLU A 46 21.57 -4.03 9.90
CA GLU A 46 22.48 -4.96 9.22
C GLU A 46 22.49 -4.77 7.70
N HIS A 47 21.37 -4.35 7.10
CA HIS A 47 21.18 -4.33 5.63
C HIS A 47 21.07 -2.91 5.04
N SER A 48 21.24 -1.87 5.86
CA SER A 48 21.01 -0.46 5.48
C SER A 48 19.58 -0.20 4.96
N ASP A 49 18.61 -0.94 5.48
CA ASP A 49 17.18 -0.76 5.25
C ASP A 49 16.57 0.20 6.29
N ARG A 50 15.28 0.52 6.14
CA ARG A 50 14.56 1.46 7.02
C ARG A 50 13.81 0.73 8.12
N SER A 51 14.01 1.12 9.38
CA SER A 51 13.16 0.73 10.52
C SER A 51 12.25 1.85 11.02
N ILE A 52 12.43 3.04 10.46
CA ILE A 52 11.58 4.19 10.65
C ILE A 52 11.29 4.82 9.29
N VAL A 53 10.07 5.31 9.13
CA VAL A 53 9.69 6.26 8.09
C VAL A 53 8.95 7.44 8.71
N GLN A 54 8.99 8.59 8.05
CA GLN A 54 8.41 9.84 8.52
C GLN A 54 7.96 10.71 7.35
N ALA A 55 6.88 11.44 7.55
CA ALA A 55 6.52 12.61 6.76
C ALA A 55 6.29 13.84 7.64
N GLU A 56 6.60 15.02 7.11
CA GLU A 56 6.25 16.32 7.68
C GLU A 56 5.36 17.09 6.70
N CYS A 57 4.28 17.69 7.19
CA CYS A 57 3.33 18.47 6.41
C CYS A 57 3.17 19.86 7.03
N LEU A 58 3.10 20.89 6.19
CA LEU A 58 2.75 22.24 6.62
C LEU A 58 1.23 22.39 6.64
N LEU A 59 0.71 22.99 7.70
CA LEU A 59 -0.71 23.26 7.94
C LEU A 59 -0.92 24.76 8.15
N GLN A 60 -1.98 25.29 7.57
CA GLN A 60 -2.48 26.63 7.83
C GLN A 60 -3.65 26.57 8.83
N GLY A 61 -3.56 27.37 9.90
CA GLY A 61 -4.53 27.48 10.97
C GLY A 61 -3.88 27.59 12.35
N ASP A 62 -4.57 28.23 13.31
CA ASP A 62 -4.02 28.48 14.65
C ASP A 62 -4.29 27.33 15.63
N GLU A 63 -5.50 26.77 15.63
CA GLU A 63 -5.95 25.69 16.54
C GLU A 63 -6.29 24.41 15.77
N VAL A 64 -5.37 23.98 14.90
CA VAL A 64 -5.56 22.79 14.08
C VAL A 64 -5.36 21.51 14.89
N SER A 65 -6.10 20.47 14.53
CA SER A 65 -5.77 19.10 14.92
C SER A 65 -5.74 18.19 13.70
N ILE A 66 -5.12 17.03 13.82
CA ILE A 66 -5.10 16.03 12.74
C ILE A 66 -5.64 14.69 13.22
N ASP A 67 -6.36 14.00 12.33
CA ASP A 67 -6.49 12.56 12.41
C ASP A 67 -5.41 11.92 11.55
N VAL A 68 -4.92 10.77 12.02
CA VAL A 68 -3.84 10.01 11.39
C VAL A 68 -4.33 8.58 11.22
N GLU A 69 -4.34 8.08 9.99
CA GLU A 69 -4.63 6.69 9.67
C GLU A 69 -3.40 6.08 9.00
N VAL A 70 -2.72 5.19 9.72
CA VAL A 70 -1.59 4.44 9.19
C VAL A 70 -2.08 3.10 8.69
N ARG A 71 -1.71 2.75 7.45
CA ARG A 71 -2.03 1.44 6.85
C ARG A 71 -0.78 0.77 6.34
N PHE A 72 -0.75 -0.55 6.44
CA PHE A 72 0.33 -1.37 5.91
C PHE A 72 -0.14 -2.81 5.69
N LEU A 73 0.61 -3.54 4.87
CA LEU A 73 0.44 -4.97 4.65
C LEU A 73 1.30 -5.77 5.63
N HIS A 74 0.72 -6.84 6.16
CA HIS A 74 1.39 -7.82 7.02
C HIS A 74 1.34 -9.20 6.35
N VAL A 75 2.48 -9.86 6.23
CA VAL A 75 2.56 -11.19 5.63
C VAL A 75 1.85 -12.25 6.49
N VAL A 76 1.06 -13.09 5.82
CA VAL A 76 0.41 -14.27 6.39
C VAL A 76 0.83 -15.48 5.58
N HIS A 77 1.54 -16.43 6.19
CA HIS A 77 1.88 -17.67 5.51
C HIS A 77 0.67 -18.60 5.47
N ARG A 78 0.16 -18.92 4.28
CA ARG A 78 -0.88 -19.92 4.03
C ARG A 78 -0.24 -21.25 3.63
N GLN A 79 -0.41 -22.25 4.47
CA GLN A 79 -0.01 -23.64 4.23
C GLN A 79 -1.23 -24.50 3.90
N ALA A 80 -1.26 -25.09 2.71
CA ALA A 80 -2.24 -26.12 2.38
C ALA A 80 -1.89 -27.44 3.10
N THR A 81 -2.89 -28.09 3.72
CA THR A 81 -2.72 -29.31 4.51
C THR A 81 -3.75 -30.35 4.13
N ARG A 82 -3.32 -31.55 3.70
CA ARG A 82 -4.19 -32.68 3.33
C ARG A 82 -4.46 -33.58 4.53
N GLY A 83 -5.70 -34.05 4.67
CA GLY A 83 -6.11 -34.86 5.81
C GLY A 83 -5.96 -34.07 7.12
N GLU A 84 -5.42 -34.71 8.16
CA GLU A 84 -5.31 -34.08 9.49
C GLU A 84 -4.16 -33.06 9.60
N ALA A 85 -3.05 -33.21 8.87
CA ALA A 85 -1.89 -32.32 9.02
C ALA A 85 -0.84 -32.37 7.90
N THR A 86 -1.02 -33.13 6.81
CA THR A 86 0.07 -33.32 5.83
C THR A 86 0.24 -32.07 4.97
N ALA A 87 1.33 -31.32 5.18
CA ALA A 87 1.68 -30.15 4.37
C ALA A 87 1.83 -30.54 2.89
N VAL A 88 1.14 -29.83 2.01
CA VAL A 88 1.18 -30.02 0.56
C VAL A 88 1.36 -28.66 -0.12
N ASP A 89 1.89 -28.67 -1.34
CA ASP A 89 2.09 -27.42 -2.10
C ASP A 89 0.77 -26.89 -2.69
N GLU A 90 -0.20 -27.77 -2.98
CA GLU A 90 -1.51 -27.41 -3.52
C GLU A 90 -2.62 -28.29 -2.92
N LEU A 91 -3.78 -27.70 -2.58
CA LEU A 91 -4.99 -28.41 -2.15
C LEU A 91 -6.25 -27.63 -2.57
N ALA A 92 -7.25 -28.33 -3.11
CA ALA A 92 -8.54 -27.75 -3.50
C ALA A 92 -8.42 -26.49 -4.39
N GLY A 93 -7.39 -26.44 -5.25
CA GLY A 93 -7.11 -25.29 -6.10
C GLY A 93 -6.47 -24.09 -5.37
N PHE A 94 -5.88 -24.29 -4.20
CA PHE A 94 -5.11 -23.28 -3.47
C PHE A 94 -3.66 -23.72 -3.29
N LEU A 95 -2.72 -22.83 -3.60
CA LEU A 95 -1.29 -23.02 -3.38
C LEU A 95 -0.89 -22.65 -1.96
N THR A 96 0.12 -23.34 -1.42
CA THR A 96 0.88 -22.87 -0.27
C THR A 96 1.65 -21.61 -0.67
N TRP A 97 1.44 -20.50 0.04
CA TRP A 97 1.90 -19.18 -0.38
C TRP A 97 1.94 -18.21 0.80
N ASP A 98 2.81 -17.22 0.75
CA ASP A 98 2.74 -16.08 1.66
C ASP A 98 1.73 -15.09 1.09
N GLU A 99 0.59 -14.87 1.75
CA GLU A 99 -0.39 -13.83 1.46
C GLU A 99 -0.05 -12.55 2.22
N THR A 100 -0.86 -11.49 2.05
CA THR A 100 -0.84 -10.31 2.93
C THR A 100 -2.22 -10.04 3.52
N THR A 101 -2.23 -9.40 4.68
CA THR A 101 -3.43 -8.87 5.32
C THR A 101 -3.20 -7.40 5.68
N GLU A 102 -4.22 -6.58 5.49
CA GLU A 102 -4.16 -5.16 5.83
C GLU A 102 -4.20 -4.97 7.35
N ARG A 103 -3.42 -4.00 7.82
CA ARG A 103 -3.44 -3.54 9.21
C ARG A 103 -3.59 -2.02 9.21
N THR A 104 -4.40 -1.54 10.16
CA THR A 104 -4.68 -0.11 10.32
C THR A 104 -4.43 0.28 11.78
N VAL A 105 -3.81 1.44 11.98
CA VAL A 105 -3.64 2.08 13.28
C VAL A 105 -4.03 3.54 13.16
N GLU A 106 -4.86 4.01 14.08
CA GLU A 106 -5.46 5.34 14.03
C GLU A 106 -5.10 6.17 15.25
N LEU A 107 -4.88 7.46 15.03
CA LEU A 107 -4.85 8.49 16.06
C LEU A 107 -5.87 9.55 15.66
N HIS A 108 -6.64 10.05 16.62
CA HIS A 108 -7.66 11.05 16.35
C HIS A 108 -7.37 12.33 17.12
N ASP A 109 -7.71 13.45 16.50
CA ASP A 109 -7.76 14.77 17.14
C ASP A 109 -6.43 15.20 17.80
N VAL A 110 -5.31 14.93 17.13
CA VAL A 110 -3.95 15.24 17.62
C VAL A 110 -3.68 16.75 17.50
N ARG A 111 -3.58 17.45 18.64
CA ARG A 111 -3.25 18.91 18.74
C ARG A 111 -1.82 19.22 19.17
N GLY A 112 -1.12 18.20 19.65
CA GLY A 112 0.23 18.29 20.20
C GLY A 112 0.94 17.01 19.85
N GLU A 113 1.39 16.26 20.85
CA GLU A 113 2.02 14.95 20.63
C GLU A 113 1.08 13.82 21.03
N ALA A 114 0.99 12.79 20.18
CA ALA A 114 0.27 11.56 20.44
C ALA A 114 1.08 10.37 19.95
N ARG A 115 0.95 9.23 20.64
CA ARG A 115 1.61 7.98 20.28
C ARG A 115 0.63 6.83 20.42
N GLN A 116 0.58 5.97 19.41
CA GLN A 116 -0.28 4.79 19.38
C GLN A 116 0.57 3.54 19.07
N PRO A 117 0.50 2.48 19.89
CA PRO A 117 1.23 1.24 19.63
C PRO A 117 0.67 0.49 18.41
N ILE A 118 1.58 -0.09 17.64
CA ILE A 118 1.30 -1.16 16.68
C ILE A 118 1.64 -2.47 17.40
N ALA A 119 0.61 -3.23 17.78
CA ALA A 119 0.79 -4.50 18.48
C ALA A 119 -0.11 -5.57 17.86
N VAL A 120 0.49 -6.48 17.09
CA VAL A 120 -0.19 -7.64 16.51
C VAL A 120 0.41 -8.89 17.14
N ALA A 121 -0.39 -9.66 17.89
CA ALA A 121 0.05 -10.93 18.41
C ALA A 121 0.29 -11.95 17.27
N ALA A 122 1.30 -12.80 17.43
CA ALA A 122 1.46 -13.97 16.57
C ALA A 122 0.20 -14.85 16.65
N GLY A 123 -0.17 -15.45 15.54
CA GLY A 123 -1.44 -16.18 15.49
C GLY A 123 -1.53 -17.19 14.36
N ARG A 124 -2.62 -17.97 14.44
CA ARG A 124 -2.93 -19.05 13.52
C ARG A 124 -4.43 -19.08 13.24
N GLY A 125 -4.80 -19.19 11.97
CA GLY A 125 -6.15 -19.46 11.50
C GLY A 125 -6.21 -20.76 10.70
N VAL A 126 -7.36 -21.44 10.71
CA VAL A 126 -7.58 -22.67 9.95
C VAL A 126 -8.88 -22.53 9.19
N GLU A 127 -8.82 -22.69 7.87
CA GLU A 127 -9.97 -22.69 6.97
C GLU A 127 -10.13 -24.09 6.36
N PRO A 128 -11.22 -24.83 6.67
CA PRO A 128 -11.47 -26.13 6.05
C PRO A 128 -11.71 -25.99 4.54
N VAL A 129 -11.12 -26.90 3.76
CA VAL A 129 -11.35 -27.02 2.31
C VAL A 129 -11.55 -28.48 1.92
N GLU A 130 -11.97 -28.76 0.70
CA GLU A 130 -12.12 -30.14 0.23
C GLU A 130 -10.80 -30.92 0.38
N GLY A 131 -10.85 -32.05 1.10
CA GLY A 131 -9.69 -32.91 1.33
C GLY A 131 -8.70 -32.44 2.39
N GLY A 132 -8.97 -31.35 3.14
CA GLY A 132 -8.11 -30.90 4.24
C GLY A 132 -8.38 -29.47 4.71
N ALA A 133 -7.34 -28.66 4.90
CA ALA A 133 -7.46 -27.28 5.38
C ALA A 133 -6.34 -26.35 4.89
N LEU A 134 -6.63 -25.05 4.82
CA LEU A 134 -5.66 -23.97 4.66
C LEU A 134 -5.31 -23.42 6.06
N VAL A 135 -4.07 -23.61 6.47
CA VAL A 135 -3.56 -23.11 7.76
C VAL A 135 -2.81 -21.82 7.52
N ARG A 136 -3.33 -20.72 8.05
CA ARG A 136 -2.69 -19.40 7.99
C ARG A 136 -1.94 -19.12 9.28
N THR A 137 -0.69 -18.69 9.18
CA THR A 137 0.13 -18.29 10.34
C THR A 137 0.78 -16.94 10.07
N TRP A 138 0.82 -16.08 11.07
CA TRP A 138 1.48 -14.78 10.97
C TRP A 138 2.33 -14.52 12.21
N GLN A 139 3.32 -13.66 12.03
CA GLN A 139 4.28 -13.34 13.08
C GLN A 139 3.76 -12.20 13.96
N GLN A 140 4.35 -12.10 15.15
CA GLN A 140 4.11 -10.95 16.01
C GLN A 140 4.75 -9.71 15.38
N LEU A 141 4.01 -8.60 15.44
CA LEU A 141 4.47 -7.28 15.05
C LEU A 141 4.43 -6.34 16.26
N GLU A 142 5.50 -5.58 16.43
CA GLU A 142 5.63 -4.54 17.44
C GLU A 142 6.19 -3.26 16.81
N GLY A 143 5.71 -2.13 17.30
CA GLY A 143 6.13 -0.82 16.85
C GLY A 143 5.17 0.23 17.37
N HIS A 144 5.24 1.42 16.78
CA HIS A 144 4.31 2.49 17.11
C HIS A 144 4.26 3.56 16.03
N VAL A 145 3.18 4.32 16.08
CA VAL A 145 2.99 5.56 15.33
C VAL A 145 3.12 6.72 16.31
N GLU A 146 3.93 7.70 15.94
CA GLU A 146 4.07 8.98 16.64
C GLU A 146 3.54 10.09 15.74
N ALA A 147 2.61 10.89 16.24
CA ALA A 147 2.10 12.07 15.58
C ALA A 147 2.38 13.31 16.44
N ARG A 148 2.84 14.39 15.81
CA ARG A 148 3.09 15.66 16.47
C ARG A 148 2.56 16.81 15.63
N VAL A 149 1.85 17.74 16.25
CA VAL A 149 1.48 19.04 15.69
C VAL A 149 2.16 20.12 16.53
N GLU A 150 2.91 21.00 15.89
CA GLU A 150 3.63 22.08 16.57
C GLU A 150 3.63 23.39 15.77
N PRO A 151 3.59 24.55 16.44
CA PRO A 151 3.56 25.84 15.75
C PRO A 151 4.90 26.13 15.07
N LEU A 152 4.84 26.65 13.84
CA LEU A 152 5.99 27.15 13.09
C LEU A 152 6.00 28.68 12.97
N GLY A 153 4.89 29.34 13.22
CA GLY A 153 4.72 30.79 13.11
C GLY A 153 3.25 31.20 13.22
N GLU A 154 2.95 32.46 12.97
CA GLU A 154 1.56 32.95 12.95
C GLU A 154 0.72 32.18 11.92
N GLY A 155 -0.36 31.53 12.35
CA GLY A 155 -1.23 30.75 11.47
C GLY A 155 -0.61 29.54 10.80
N LEU A 156 0.59 29.09 11.21
CA LEU A 156 1.30 27.97 10.60
C LEU A 156 1.70 26.91 11.61
N GLN A 157 1.44 25.65 11.25
CA GLN A 157 1.70 24.47 12.07
C GLN A 157 2.46 23.43 11.25
N ARG A 158 3.32 22.66 11.89
CA ARG A 158 3.95 21.47 11.34
C ARG A 158 3.27 20.24 11.91
N ALA A 159 2.70 19.41 11.05
CA ALA A 159 2.35 18.04 11.39
C ALA A 159 3.51 17.11 11.02
N ARG A 160 3.96 16.29 11.98
CA ARG A 160 4.93 15.22 11.77
C ARG A 160 4.28 13.90 12.13
N VAL A 161 4.38 12.92 11.25
CA VAL A 161 4.01 11.53 11.57
C VAL A 161 5.18 10.61 11.28
N ALA A 162 5.48 9.73 12.23
CA ALA A 162 6.53 8.73 12.10
C ALA A 162 6.02 7.34 12.49
N ILE A 163 6.47 6.33 11.76
CA ILE A 163 6.15 4.92 11.99
C ILE A 163 7.46 4.21 12.30
N ARG A 164 7.53 3.51 13.44
CA ARG A 164 8.70 2.73 13.84
C ARG A 164 8.35 1.25 13.98
N ASN A 165 9.17 0.39 13.40
CA ASN A 165 9.08 -1.05 13.60
C ASN A 165 10.10 -1.53 14.64
N GLU A 166 9.58 -2.04 15.75
CA GLU A 166 10.33 -2.50 16.92
C GLU A 166 10.28 -4.03 17.05
N SER A 167 9.71 -4.73 16.06
CA SER A 167 9.56 -6.18 16.06
C SER A 167 10.90 -6.87 16.22
N LEU A 168 10.94 -7.91 17.05
CA LEU A 168 12.12 -8.77 17.19
C LEU A 168 12.34 -9.61 15.95
N TRP A 169 13.58 -9.74 15.50
CA TRP A 169 13.96 -10.58 14.36
C TRP A 169 14.98 -11.67 14.77
N PRO A 170 14.52 -12.74 15.43
CA PRO A 170 15.42 -13.77 15.96
C PRO A 170 15.99 -14.69 14.88
N GLU A 171 15.28 -14.90 13.77
CA GLU A 171 15.63 -15.90 12.76
C GLU A 171 16.85 -15.48 11.93
N LYS A 172 17.23 -14.20 11.93
CA LYS A 172 18.35 -13.64 11.15
C LYS A 172 18.33 -14.02 9.66
N THR A 173 17.14 -14.25 9.11
CA THR A 173 16.91 -14.50 7.68
C THR A 173 16.09 -13.38 7.07
N ARG A 174 16.31 -13.09 5.78
CA ARG A 174 15.50 -12.11 5.05
C ARG A 174 14.00 -12.41 5.14
N ASP A 175 13.61 -13.66 4.90
CA ASP A 175 12.19 -14.05 4.95
C ASP A 175 11.57 -13.86 6.34
N GLY A 176 12.35 -14.15 7.40
CA GLY A 176 11.94 -13.86 8.77
C GLY A 176 11.74 -12.36 9.02
N ALA A 177 12.55 -11.49 8.40
CA ALA A 177 12.41 -10.05 8.50
C ALA A 177 11.15 -9.57 7.75
N VAL A 178 10.96 -10.00 6.49
CA VAL A 178 9.80 -9.61 5.68
C VAL A 178 8.48 -9.97 6.37
N ARG A 179 8.40 -11.13 7.04
CA ARG A 179 7.22 -11.53 7.82
C ARG A 179 6.93 -10.65 9.03
N ARG A 180 7.88 -9.80 9.42
CA ARG A 180 7.81 -8.86 10.54
C ARG A 180 7.90 -7.40 10.10
N THR A 181 7.85 -7.13 8.80
CA THR A 181 7.92 -5.78 8.21
C THR A 181 6.52 -5.18 8.10
N PHE A 182 6.39 -3.86 8.28
CA PHE A 182 5.22 -3.11 7.84
C PHE A 182 5.39 -2.83 6.34
N LEU A 183 4.79 -3.66 5.50
CA LEU A 183 4.98 -3.57 4.05
C LEU A 183 4.10 -2.48 3.46
N SER A 184 4.63 -1.69 2.52
CA SER A 184 3.91 -0.57 1.89
C SER A 184 3.23 0.35 2.91
N ALA A 185 3.96 0.70 3.97
CA ALA A 185 3.40 1.55 5.01
C ALA A 185 3.15 2.96 4.45
N HIS A 186 1.93 3.46 4.59
CA HIS A 186 1.54 4.81 4.22
C HIS A 186 0.65 5.44 5.29
N VAL A 187 0.45 6.75 5.19
CA VAL A 187 -0.30 7.54 6.16
C VAL A 187 -1.32 8.41 5.44
N VAL A 188 -2.58 8.36 5.87
CA VAL A 188 -3.60 9.36 5.52
C VAL A 188 -3.74 10.33 6.69
N LEU A 189 -3.54 11.60 6.43
CA LEU A 189 -3.69 12.70 7.38
C LEU A 189 -4.95 13.48 7.02
N ARG A 190 -5.78 13.78 8.02
CA ARG A 190 -6.97 14.63 7.84
C ARG A 190 -6.89 15.81 8.79
N ALA A 191 -6.89 17.02 8.25
CA ALA A 191 -6.88 18.25 9.03
C ALA A 191 -8.27 18.54 9.60
N ARG A 192 -8.30 19.03 10.83
CA ARG A 192 -9.50 19.55 11.49
C ARG A 192 -9.26 21.03 11.78
N ALA A 193 -10.15 21.88 11.26
CA ALA A 193 -10.07 23.34 11.40
C ALA A 193 -8.76 23.95 10.84
N GLY A 194 -8.19 23.34 9.79
CA GLY A 194 -7.02 23.83 9.08
C GLY A 194 -6.89 23.19 7.71
N GLU A 195 -5.91 23.65 6.94
CA GLU A 195 -5.67 23.19 5.57
C GLU A 195 -4.18 22.89 5.36
N PHE A 196 -3.89 21.76 4.72
CA PHE A 196 -2.54 21.40 4.32
C PHE A 196 -2.04 22.30 3.18
N VAL A 197 -0.73 22.49 3.15
CA VAL A 197 -0.03 23.12 2.04
C VAL A 197 0.58 22.02 1.18
N SER A 198 0.46 22.16 -0.15
CA SER A 198 1.10 21.27 -1.10
C SER A 198 2.61 21.18 -0.82
N ALA A 199 3.13 19.96 -0.73
CA ALA A 199 4.57 19.73 -0.59
C ALA A 199 5.31 19.90 -1.93
N THR A 200 4.60 19.72 -3.06
CA THR A 200 5.19 19.76 -4.41
C THR A 200 5.07 21.12 -5.08
N ASP A 201 3.97 21.84 -4.82
CA ASP A 201 3.68 23.17 -5.37
C ASP A 201 3.16 24.14 -4.30
N PRO A 202 3.98 24.46 -3.28
CA PRO A 202 3.58 25.39 -2.23
C PRO A 202 3.45 26.83 -2.78
N PRO A 203 2.46 27.62 -2.30
CA PRO A 203 2.35 29.04 -2.63
C PRO A 203 3.63 29.82 -2.29
N GLU A 204 3.97 30.85 -3.07
CA GLU A 204 5.22 31.62 -2.95
C GLU A 204 5.58 32.02 -1.49
N PRO A 205 4.66 32.54 -0.65
CA PRO A 205 4.98 32.91 0.73
C PRO A 205 5.37 31.73 1.64
N LEU A 206 5.00 30.50 1.26
CA LEU A 206 5.15 29.29 2.06
C LEU A 206 6.23 28.34 1.51
N GLN A 207 6.87 28.68 0.39
CA GLN A 207 7.91 27.86 -0.24
C GLN A 207 9.08 27.58 0.72
N ALA A 208 9.56 28.60 1.44
CA ALA A 208 10.66 28.45 2.39
C ALA A 208 10.28 27.53 3.56
N ALA A 209 9.12 27.75 4.17
CA ALA A 209 8.64 26.92 5.28
C ALA A 209 8.39 25.46 4.87
N THR A 210 7.94 25.24 3.64
CA THR A 210 7.71 23.90 3.08
C THR A 210 9.04 23.20 2.75
N ALA A 211 10.02 23.93 2.23
CA ALA A 211 11.35 23.38 1.90
C ALA A 211 12.16 22.95 3.14
N ASP A 212 11.88 23.52 4.31
CA ASP A 212 12.50 23.13 5.58
C ASP A 212 11.94 21.83 6.18
N LEU A 213 10.81 21.33 5.66
CA LEU A 213 10.18 20.09 6.12
C LEU A 213 10.98 18.86 5.70
N ARG A 214 10.96 17.83 6.56
CA ARG A 214 11.71 16.59 6.34
C ARG A 214 10.83 15.42 5.98
N GLN A 215 11.08 14.89 4.80
CA GLN A 215 10.50 13.63 4.31
C GLN A 215 11.53 12.51 4.43
N ASP A 216 11.14 11.40 5.05
CA ASP A 216 12.02 10.24 5.23
C ASP A 216 11.27 8.94 4.94
N GLY A 217 11.32 8.49 3.69
CA GLY A 217 10.65 7.27 3.24
C GLY A 217 9.14 7.39 3.05
N LEU A 218 8.56 8.58 3.28
CA LEU A 218 7.18 8.92 2.93
C LEU A 218 7.15 10.30 2.29
N TRP A 219 6.40 10.46 1.21
CA TRP A 219 6.23 11.70 0.48
C TRP A 219 4.75 12.12 0.49
N PRO A 220 4.41 13.25 1.14
CA PRO A 220 3.03 13.71 1.25
C PRO A 220 2.54 14.38 -0.03
N VAL A 221 1.32 14.06 -0.43
CA VAL A 221 0.57 14.72 -1.51
C VAL A 221 -0.85 15.01 -1.07
N LEU A 222 -1.44 16.08 -1.59
CA LEU A 222 -2.86 16.38 -1.41
C LEU A 222 -3.71 15.34 -2.14
N VAL A 223 -4.83 14.95 -1.55
CA VAL A 223 -5.77 13.97 -2.13
C VAL A 223 -7.21 14.45 -1.96
N GLY A 224 -8.07 14.07 -2.90
CA GLY A 224 -9.45 14.56 -2.99
C GLY A 224 -9.70 15.27 -4.31
N GLU A 225 -10.71 16.13 -4.34
CA GLU A 225 -10.97 17.00 -5.50
C GLU A 225 -9.93 18.12 -5.58
N GLU A 226 -9.61 18.59 -6.79
CA GLU A 226 -8.65 19.68 -6.96
C GLU A 226 -9.09 20.94 -6.19
N GLY A 227 -8.20 21.45 -5.34
CA GLY A 227 -8.49 22.56 -4.42
C GLY A 227 -8.92 22.12 -3.02
N GLN A 228 -9.22 20.84 -2.81
CA GLN A 228 -9.44 20.27 -1.48
C GLN A 228 -8.11 20.12 -0.74
N ARG A 229 -7.99 20.71 0.46
CA ARG A 229 -6.72 20.77 1.21
C ARG A 229 -6.80 20.21 2.62
N ASP A 230 -7.87 19.49 2.96
CA ASP A 230 -8.05 18.91 4.30
C ASP A 230 -7.47 17.49 4.42
N ILE A 231 -7.00 16.88 3.32
CA ILE A 231 -6.48 15.50 3.32
C ILE A 231 -5.13 15.41 2.60
N VAL A 232 -4.20 14.69 3.22
CA VAL A 232 -2.90 14.32 2.64
C VAL A 232 -2.72 12.81 2.69
N LEU A 233 -2.19 12.24 1.62
CA LEU A 233 -1.63 10.88 1.60
C LEU A 233 -0.10 10.98 1.58
N ALA A 234 0.57 10.46 2.60
CA ALA A 234 2.01 10.28 2.62
C ALA A 234 2.35 8.83 2.29
N ALA A 235 2.92 8.62 1.11
CA ALA A 235 3.16 7.31 0.54
C ALA A 235 4.66 7.03 0.36
N PRO A 236 5.10 5.76 0.26
CA PRO A 236 6.50 5.41 0.02
C PRO A 236 6.94 5.54 -1.45
N ILE A 237 6.11 6.16 -2.27
CA ILE A 237 6.33 6.48 -3.67
C ILE A 237 6.05 7.97 -3.88
N ILE A 238 6.66 8.56 -4.90
CA ILE A 238 6.47 9.98 -5.21
C ILE A 238 5.29 10.08 -6.18
N LEU A 239 4.28 10.85 -5.77
CA LEU A 239 3.08 11.14 -6.56
C LEU A 239 3.00 12.65 -6.81
N SER A 240 2.14 13.05 -7.74
CA SER A 240 1.67 14.43 -7.84
C SER A 240 0.48 14.64 -6.91
N ASP A 241 0.21 15.90 -6.55
CA ASP A 241 -1.04 16.25 -5.87
C ASP A 241 -2.27 15.86 -6.69
N TYR A 242 -3.33 15.51 -5.98
CA TYR A 242 -4.60 15.01 -6.51
C TYR A 242 -4.41 13.84 -7.48
N PRO A 243 -3.68 12.78 -7.08
CA PRO A 243 -3.47 11.63 -7.95
C PRO A 243 -4.81 11.02 -8.34
N GLN A 244 -4.96 10.70 -9.61
CA GLN A 244 -6.19 10.11 -10.15
C GLN A 244 -5.91 8.67 -10.55
N ILE A 245 -6.84 7.78 -10.20
CA ILE A 245 -6.90 6.46 -10.83
C ILE A 245 -7.56 6.66 -12.20
N ALA A 246 -6.94 6.15 -13.27
CA ALA A 246 -7.49 6.29 -14.62
C ALA A 246 -8.95 5.77 -14.66
N PRO A 247 -9.94 6.56 -15.13
CA PRO A 247 -11.35 6.15 -15.12
C PRO A 247 -11.65 4.96 -16.03
N GLU A 248 -10.74 4.66 -16.96
CA GLU A 248 -10.79 3.48 -17.83
C GLU A 248 -10.22 2.23 -17.16
N SER A 249 -9.55 2.38 -16.00
CA SER A 249 -9.08 1.26 -15.20
C SER A 249 -10.28 0.49 -14.64
N PRO A 250 -10.45 -0.79 -14.97
CA PRO A 250 -11.52 -1.63 -14.44
C PRO A 250 -11.25 -2.04 -12.96
N GLY A 251 -10.26 -1.41 -12.33
CA GLY A 251 -9.86 -1.54 -10.94
C GLY A 251 -8.35 -1.78 -10.81
N ASP A 252 -7.82 -1.76 -9.60
CA ASP A 252 -6.36 -1.83 -9.33
C ASP A 252 -5.69 -3.08 -9.92
N PHE A 253 -4.61 -2.89 -10.70
CA PHE A 253 -3.72 -3.91 -11.28
C PHE A 253 -2.37 -3.99 -10.57
N PHE A 254 -2.21 -3.36 -9.41
CA PHE A 254 -0.94 -3.24 -8.67
C PHE A 254 0.15 -2.46 -9.42
N ASP A 255 -0.27 -1.71 -10.45
CA ASP A 255 0.53 -0.84 -11.32
C ASP A 255 -0.35 0.40 -11.55
N GLY A 256 0.19 1.61 -11.33
CA GLY A 256 -0.55 2.86 -11.14
C GLY A 256 -1.29 3.41 -12.38
N GLY A 257 -2.19 2.62 -12.98
CA GLY A 257 -3.17 3.04 -13.99
C GLY A 257 -2.68 3.22 -15.42
N GLU A 258 -1.37 3.22 -15.70
CA GLU A 258 -0.83 3.55 -17.04
C GLU A 258 -0.78 2.36 -18.03
N ILE A 259 -0.87 1.10 -17.58
CA ILE A 259 -0.62 -0.11 -18.42
C ILE A 259 -1.80 -1.11 -18.44
N ASP A 260 -2.94 -0.76 -17.83
CA ASP A 260 -4.05 -1.69 -17.57
C ASP A 260 -4.57 -2.42 -18.81
N GLY A 261 -4.69 -1.72 -19.95
CA GLY A 261 -5.14 -2.34 -21.21
C GLY A 261 -4.19 -3.43 -21.73
N LEU A 262 -2.87 -3.24 -21.57
CA LEU A 262 -1.88 -4.25 -21.95
C LEU A 262 -1.88 -5.42 -20.97
N LEU A 263 -2.04 -5.16 -19.67
CA LEU A 263 -2.10 -6.18 -18.62
C LEU A 263 -3.34 -7.06 -18.80
N VAL A 264 -4.50 -6.48 -19.08
CA VAL A 264 -5.74 -7.20 -19.40
C VAL A 264 -5.55 -8.15 -20.59
N LEU A 265 -4.98 -7.66 -21.69
CA LEU A 265 -4.72 -8.49 -22.87
C LEU A 265 -3.75 -9.63 -22.59
N ASN A 266 -2.71 -9.36 -21.79
CA ASN A 266 -1.75 -10.39 -21.41
C ASN A 266 -2.37 -11.45 -20.48
N ILE A 267 -3.23 -11.05 -19.53
CA ILE A 267 -3.99 -11.99 -18.68
C ILE A 267 -4.89 -12.89 -19.56
N LEU A 268 -5.62 -12.30 -20.51
CA LEU A 268 -6.48 -13.06 -21.42
C LEU A 268 -5.66 -14.03 -22.30
N GLY A 269 -4.46 -13.62 -22.71
CA GLY A 269 -3.51 -14.42 -23.49
C GLY A 269 -2.76 -15.51 -22.72
N MET A 270 -2.88 -15.58 -21.38
CA MET A 270 -2.29 -16.66 -20.58
C MET A 270 -2.87 -18.02 -20.94
N THR A 271 -2.03 -19.05 -20.84
CA THR A 271 -2.44 -20.45 -20.96
C THR A 271 -3.34 -20.87 -19.79
N ASP A 272 -4.10 -21.95 -19.97
CA ASP A 272 -4.97 -22.48 -18.91
C ASP A 272 -4.19 -22.88 -17.65
N GLU A 273 -2.97 -23.40 -17.81
CA GLU A 273 -2.08 -23.74 -16.70
C GLU A 273 -1.64 -22.50 -15.93
N GLU A 274 -1.26 -21.43 -16.64
CA GLU A 274 -0.88 -20.16 -16.04
C GLU A 274 -2.07 -19.50 -15.31
N LYS A 275 -3.27 -19.53 -15.91
CA LYS A 275 -4.50 -19.02 -15.27
C LYS A 275 -4.86 -19.84 -14.03
N ARG A 276 -4.69 -21.16 -14.07
CA ARG A 276 -4.89 -22.04 -12.90
C ARG A 276 -3.93 -21.67 -11.77
N GLU A 277 -2.65 -21.44 -12.08
CA GLU A 277 -1.66 -21.04 -11.08
C GLU A 277 -1.99 -19.67 -10.45
N MET A 278 -2.35 -18.67 -11.27
CA MET A 278 -2.77 -17.34 -10.80
C MET A 278 -3.98 -17.45 -9.88
N ARG A 279 -5.00 -18.22 -10.28
CA ARG A 279 -6.19 -18.49 -9.48
C ARG A 279 -5.85 -19.19 -8.16
N ALA A 280 -4.87 -20.09 -8.14
CA ALA A 280 -4.49 -20.81 -6.94
C ALA A 280 -3.60 -20.02 -5.97
N GLY A 281 -2.99 -18.92 -6.43
CA GLY A 281 -2.05 -18.10 -5.67
C GLY A 281 -2.70 -17.08 -4.72
N ASP A 282 -2.36 -15.81 -4.92
CA ASP A 282 -2.79 -14.70 -4.08
C ASP A 282 -4.30 -14.41 -4.26
N PRO A 283 -5.07 -14.17 -3.19
CA PRO A 283 -6.50 -13.88 -3.29
C PRO A 283 -6.83 -12.68 -4.19
N ARG A 284 -6.02 -11.61 -4.19
CA ARG A 284 -6.27 -10.46 -5.04
C ARG A 284 -5.87 -10.70 -6.49
N ALA A 285 -4.82 -11.49 -6.73
CA ALA A 285 -4.51 -11.94 -8.10
C ALA A 285 -5.62 -12.82 -8.68
N ARG A 286 -6.27 -13.65 -7.85
CA ARG A 286 -7.47 -14.40 -8.25
C ARG A 286 -8.62 -13.47 -8.61
N GLU A 287 -8.94 -12.52 -7.75
CA GLU A 287 -10.01 -11.54 -8.02
C GLU A 287 -9.75 -10.76 -9.32
N LEU A 288 -8.49 -10.36 -9.55
CA LEU A 288 -8.07 -9.70 -10.80
C LEU A 288 -8.35 -10.58 -12.03
N LEU A 289 -7.96 -11.86 -11.98
CA LEU A 289 -8.21 -12.81 -13.07
C LEU A 289 -9.71 -12.99 -13.33
N GLU A 290 -10.49 -13.20 -12.27
CA GLU A 290 -11.95 -13.41 -12.35
C GLU A 290 -12.64 -12.17 -12.94
N ARG A 291 -12.23 -10.97 -12.51
CA ARG A 291 -12.72 -9.70 -13.06
C ARG A 291 -12.38 -9.57 -14.54
N THR A 292 -11.14 -9.87 -14.94
CA THR A 292 -10.72 -9.81 -16.34
C THR A 292 -11.46 -10.82 -17.22
N GLU A 293 -11.71 -12.04 -16.75
CA GLU A 293 -12.47 -13.05 -17.49
C GLU A 293 -13.96 -12.71 -17.62
N ALA A 294 -14.52 -11.95 -16.66
CA ALA A 294 -15.90 -11.52 -16.66
C ALA A 294 -16.18 -10.23 -17.48
N MET A 295 -15.15 -9.58 -18.02
CA MET A 295 -15.30 -8.32 -18.75
C MET A 295 -16.21 -8.44 -19.98
N THR A 296 -17.13 -7.48 -20.09
CA THR A 296 -17.98 -7.33 -21.27
C THR A 296 -17.22 -6.74 -22.46
N PRO A 297 -17.69 -6.98 -23.70
CA PRO A 297 -17.12 -6.34 -24.89
C PRO A 297 -17.13 -4.81 -24.85
N GLU A 298 -18.09 -4.20 -24.14
CA GLU A 298 -18.18 -2.75 -23.96
C GLU A 298 -17.10 -2.21 -23.00
N GLU A 299 -16.85 -2.90 -21.89
CA GLU A 299 -15.71 -2.62 -20.99
C GLU A 299 -14.37 -2.78 -21.71
N MET A 300 -14.23 -3.83 -22.51
CA MET A 300 -13.05 -4.04 -23.35
C MET A 300 -12.88 -2.95 -24.42
N GLY A 301 -14.00 -2.47 -24.99
CA GLY A 301 -14.01 -1.38 -25.96
C GLY A 301 -13.57 -0.04 -25.37
N ARG A 302 -13.94 0.25 -24.11
CA ARG A 302 -13.50 1.45 -23.39
C ARG A 302 -11.97 1.47 -23.17
N LEU A 303 -11.39 0.33 -22.78
CA LEU A 303 -9.94 0.16 -22.63
C LEU A 303 -9.16 0.40 -23.94
N GLN A 304 -9.72 0.00 -25.08
CA GLN A 304 -9.09 0.19 -26.40
C GLN A 304 -9.30 1.59 -26.97
N GLY A 305 -10.35 2.31 -26.53
CA GLY A 305 -10.63 3.69 -26.91
C GLY A 305 -9.59 4.69 -26.40
N ALA A 306 -9.09 4.49 -25.17
CA ALA A 306 -8.09 5.33 -24.53
C ALA A 306 -6.73 5.33 -25.28
N ILE A 307 -6.33 4.19 -25.85
CA ILE A 307 -5.09 4.06 -26.63
C ILE A 307 -5.11 4.93 -27.91
N ARG A 308 -6.29 5.31 -28.41
CA ARG A 308 -6.42 6.17 -29.61
C ARG A 308 -6.36 7.67 -29.33
N GLU A 309 -6.42 8.11 -28.06
CA GLU A 309 -6.32 9.54 -27.71
C GLU A 309 -4.89 10.04 -27.49
N LEU A 310 -3.87 9.16 -27.61
CA LEU A 310 -2.49 9.58 -27.84
C LEU A 310 -2.38 10.26 -29.21
N ARG A 311 -2.71 11.55 -29.26
CA ARG A 311 -2.50 12.39 -30.45
C ARG A 311 -1.02 12.33 -30.83
N PRO A 312 -0.69 12.20 -32.14
CA PRO A 312 0.68 12.39 -32.57
C PRO A 312 1.11 13.81 -32.19
N VAL A 313 2.23 13.91 -31.49
CA VAL A 313 2.96 15.18 -31.35
C VAL A 313 3.28 15.63 -32.77
N GLY A 314 2.58 16.66 -33.23
CA GLY A 314 2.77 17.24 -34.56
C GLY A 314 4.23 17.67 -34.69
N GLY A 315 4.94 17.01 -35.62
CA GLY A 315 6.25 17.46 -36.09
C GLY A 315 6.12 18.77 -36.89
N PRO A 316 7.22 19.53 -37.00
CA PRO A 316 7.26 20.95 -37.32
C PRO A 316 6.70 21.36 -38.68
#